data_AF-A0A453PKR5-F1
#
_entry.id   AF-A0A453PKR5-F1
#
_cell.length_a   1.000
_cell.length_b   1.000
_cell.length_c   1.000
_cell.angle_alpha   90.00
_cell.angle_beta   90.00
_cell.angle_gamma   90.00
#
_symmetry.space_group_name_H-M   'P 1'
#
loop_
_entity.id
_entity.type
_entity.pdbx_description
1 polymer ?
#
loop_
_entity_poly.entity_id
_entity_poly.type
_entity_poly.pdbx_seq_one_letter_code
_entity_poly.pdbx_strand_id
1 'polypeptide(L)'
;MMSRSLTPLISIDPWYLEVGESIIGSLNYYTKVEGGFASIRDVSTMNLEDHQHSFFLSETCKYLFLLYDDSFLRNKNYIFTTEGHPLPVMSTWHEKTPRLDVPTNWTVVKDGNQPIRASALSSKVCPETIFRQNVGSPWESACHIPDVFPSHRCRADDDCGIESVTCKRRTCSMAGYCGLWLAVY
;
A
#
# COMPACT_ATOMS: atom_id res chain seq x y z
N MET A 1 1.38 -40.74 -11.16
CA MET A 1 0.08 -40.24 -11.67
C MET A 1 -0.54 -39.34 -10.62
N MET A 2 -0.43 -38.03 -10.79
CA MET A 2 -1.23 -37.06 -10.03
C MET A 2 -1.64 -35.96 -11.02
N SER A 3 -2.51 -36.33 -11.95
CA SER A 3 -3.23 -35.37 -12.77
C SER A 3 -4.39 -34.84 -11.94
N ARG A 4 -4.16 -33.76 -11.21
CA ARG A 4 -5.25 -32.88 -10.76
C ARG A 4 -5.08 -31.55 -11.44
N SER A 5 -5.90 -31.35 -12.46
CA SER A 5 -6.19 -30.07 -13.11
C SER A 5 -6.61 -29.06 -12.05
N LEU A 6 -5.65 -28.30 -11.53
CA LEU A 6 -5.89 -27.04 -10.81
C LEU A 6 -6.15 -25.97 -11.88
N THR A 7 -7.37 -25.91 -12.41
CA THR A 7 -7.84 -24.68 -13.07
C THR A 7 -8.11 -23.67 -11.96
N PRO A 8 -7.33 -22.58 -11.84
CA PRO A 8 -7.55 -21.60 -10.78
C PRO A 8 -8.88 -20.89 -11.03
N LEU A 9 -9.73 -20.83 -10.00
CA LEU A 9 -11.05 -20.16 -10.02
C LEU A 9 -10.94 -18.62 -9.93
N ILE A 10 -9.74 -18.08 -10.13
CA ILE A 10 -9.37 -16.66 -10.21
C ILE A 10 -8.37 -16.54 -11.35
N SER A 11 -8.43 -15.47 -12.14
CA SER A 11 -7.41 -15.12 -13.12
C SER A 11 -6.11 -14.65 -12.45
N ILE A 12 -5.58 -15.43 -11.51
CA ILE A 12 -4.19 -15.29 -11.05
C ILE A 12 -3.34 -15.80 -12.20
N ASP A 13 -2.39 -14.98 -12.63
CA ASP A 13 -1.44 -15.37 -13.67
C ASP A 13 -0.74 -16.68 -13.22
N PRO A 14 -0.75 -17.74 -14.05
CA PRO A 14 -0.09 -19.01 -13.73
C PRO A 14 1.36 -18.83 -13.26
N TRP A 15 2.05 -17.80 -13.73
CA TRP A 15 3.41 -17.47 -13.31
C TRP A 15 3.53 -17.28 -11.79
N TYR A 16 2.56 -16.62 -11.14
CA TYR A 16 2.62 -16.42 -9.68
C TYR A 16 2.48 -17.75 -8.92
N LEU A 17 1.73 -18.71 -9.46
CA LEU A 17 1.59 -20.04 -8.85
C LEU A 17 2.91 -20.81 -8.92
N GLU A 18 3.61 -20.77 -10.06
CA GLU A 18 4.93 -21.38 -10.21
C GLU A 18 5.96 -20.76 -9.24
N VAL A 19 5.94 -19.43 -9.11
CA VAL A 19 6.77 -18.72 -8.13
C VAL A 19 6.43 -19.15 -6.70
N GLY A 20 5.13 -19.24 -6.37
CA GLY A 20 4.67 -19.72 -5.08
C GLY A 20 5.16 -21.13 -4.75
N GLU A 21 5.13 -22.05 -5.73
CA GLU A 21 5.65 -23.41 -5.59
C GLU A 21 7.16 -23.40 -5.33
N SER A 22 7.92 -22.60 -6.09
CA SER A 22 9.36 -22.44 -5.89
C SER A 22 9.70 -21.89 -4.50
N ILE A 23 8.93 -20.93 -3.98
CA ILE A 23 9.10 -20.38 -2.63
C ILE A 23 8.84 -21.45 -1.58
N ILE A 24 7.74 -22.19 -1.68
CA ILE A 24 7.40 -23.28 -0.75
C ILE A 24 8.48 -24.37 -0.76
N GLY A 25 8.97 -24.74 -1.94
CA GLY A 25 10.08 -25.69 -2.09
C GLY A 25 11.34 -25.22 -1.39
N SER A 26 11.72 -23.95 -1.59
CA SER A 26 12.90 -23.35 -0.98
C SER A 26 12.80 -23.26 0.54
N LEU A 27 11.64 -22.84 1.08
CA LEU A 27 11.40 -22.81 2.53
C LEU A 27 11.52 -24.22 3.14
N ASN A 28 10.91 -25.23 2.51
CA ASN A 28 11.00 -26.59 3.03
C ASN A 28 12.42 -27.18 2.94
N TYR A 29 13.19 -26.80 1.93
CA TYR A 29 14.54 -27.34 1.72
C TYR A 29 15.58 -26.65 2.61
N TYR A 30 15.55 -25.32 2.70
CA TYR A 30 16.60 -24.56 3.38
C TYR A 30 16.26 -24.19 4.82
N THR A 31 15.01 -23.89 5.15
CA THR A 31 14.66 -23.27 6.44
C THR A 31 13.97 -24.21 7.42
N LYS A 32 13.53 -25.39 6.97
CA LYS A 32 12.81 -26.35 7.81
C LYS A 32 13.73 -27.05 8.80
N VAL A 33 13.32 -27.07 10.06
CA VAL A 33 13.98 -27.75 11.17
C VAL A 33 12.97 -28.61 11.93
N GLU A 34 13.41 -29.43 12.88
CA GLU A 34 12.52 -30.32 13.66
C GLU A 34 11.40 -29.56 14.38
N GLY A 35 11.71 -28.36 14.89
CA GLY A 35 10.77 -27.53 15.66
C GLY A 35 9.94 -26.52 14.84
N GLY A 36 10.11 -26.45 13.51
CA GLY A 36 9.44 -25.43 12.68
C GLY A 36 10.32 -24.91 11.56
N PHE A 37 10.46 -23.58 11.47
CA PHE A 37 11.29 -22.91 10.46
C PHE A 37 12.30 -21.96 11.11
N ALA A 38 13.52 -21.95 10.59
CA ALA A 38 14.63 -21.13 11.07
C ALA A 38 15.00 -20.06 10.03
N SER A 39 15.41 -18.88 10.48
CA SER A 39 15.88 -17.82 9.59
C SER A 39 17.23 -18.16 8.97
N ILE A 40 17.50 -17.68 7.75
CA ILE A 40 18.83 -17.78 7.13
C ILE A 40 19.59 -16.51 7.48
N ARG A 41 20.71 -16.66 8.19
CA ARG A 41 21.60 -15.56 8.57
C ARG A 41 22.40 -15.03 7.37
N ASP A 42 22.84 -15.93 6.50
CA ASP A 42 23.63 -15.61 5.32
C ASP A 42 23.20 -16.51 4.15
N VAL A 43 22.66 -15.87 3.10
CA VAL A 43 22.12 -16.54 1.91
C VAL A 43 23.19 -17.14 1.00
N SER A 44 24.44 -16.68 1.11
CA SER A 44 25.55 -17.25 0.32
C SER A 44 26.01 -18.59 0.88
N THR A 45 25.99 -18.73 2.21
CA THR A 45 26.40 -19.93 2.92
C THR A 45 25.22 -20.81 3.35
N MET A 46 23.98 -20.30 3.24
CA MET A 46 22.75 -20.93 3.74
C MET A 46 22.81 -21.30 5.23
N ASN A 47 23.55 -20.52 6.02
CA ASN A 47 23.66 -20.74 7.46
C ASN A 47 22.38 -20.32 8.17
N LEU A 48 21.84 -21.21 9.00
CA LEU A 48 20.64 -20.95 9.78
C LEU A 48 20.94 -20.25 11.10
N GLU A 49 19.99 -19.42 11.53
CA GLU A 49 19.90 -18.84 12.87
C GLU A 49 18.71 -19.49 13.59
N ASP A 50 18.89 -19.88 14.85
CA ASP A 50 17.85 -20.50 15.69
C ASP A 50 16.82 -19.47 16.15
N HIS A 51 16.16 -18.84 15.19
CA HIS A 51 15.16 -17.81 15.39
C HIS A 51 14.10 -17.88 14.29
N GLN A 52 12.84 -17.99 14.70
CA GLN A 52 11.69 -17.89 13.81
C GLN A 52 10.98 -16.55 14.05
N HIS A 53 10.99 -15.67 13.06
CA HIS A 53 10.27 -14.41 13.17
C HIS A 53 8.75 -14.63 13.16
N SER A 54 8.01 -13.86 13.97
CA SER A 54 6.54 -13.94 14.05
C SER A 54 5.86 -13.63 12.72
N PHE A 55 6.41 -12.69 11.94
CA PHE A 55 5.88 -12.31 10.64
C PHE A 55 5.86 -13.47 9.64
N PHE A 56 6.72 -14.49 9.81
CA PHE A 56 6.71 -15.66 8.94
C PHE A 56 5.33 -16.35 8.94
N LEU A 57 4.71 -16.45 10.12
CA LEU A 57 3.39 -17.06 10.25
C LEU A 57 2.26 -16.11 9.84
N SER A 58 2.34 -14.83 10.22
CA SER A 58 1.26 -13.88 9.94
C SER A 58 1.24 -13.39 8.50
N GLU A 59 2.39 -13.31 7.83
CA GLU A 59 2.51 -12.78 6.47
C GLU A 59 2.86 -13.88 5.48
N THR A 60 4.06 -14.48 5.59
CA THR A 60 4.58 -15.39 4.57
C THR A 60 3.67 -16.60 4.37
N CYS A 61 3.33 -17.33 5.44
CA CYS A 61 2.43 -18.48 5.36
C CYS A 61 1.01 -18.09 4.90
N LYS A 62 0.53 -16.92 5.33
CA LYS A 62 -0.82 -16.44 4.98
C LYS A 62 -0.92 -16.10 3.49
N TYR A 63 0.03 -15.35 2.95
CA TYR A 63 0.01 -14.96 1.54
C TYR A 63 0.29 -16.15 0.62
N LEU A 64 1.17 -17.07 1.01
CA LEU A 64 1.34 -18.32 0.27
C LEU A 64 0.06 -19.15 0.26
N PHE A 65 -0.70 -19.21 1.36
CA PHE A 65 -2.00 -19.87 1.38
C PHE A 65 -3.02 -19.16 0.46
N LEU A 66 -3.15 -17.83 0.60
CA LEU A 66 -4.11 -17.03 -0.18
C LEU A 66 -3.84 -17.03 -1.69
N LEU A 67 -2.59 -17.29 -2.09
CA LEU A 67 -2.22 -17.44 -3.49
C LEU A 67 -2.91 -18.65 -4.16
N TYR A 68 -3.16 -19.73 -3.40
CA TYR A 68 -3.81 -20.94 -3.91
C TYR A 68 -5.30 -21.04 -3.54
N ASP A 69 -5.70 -20.46 -2.40
CA ASP A 69 -7.09 -20.46 -1.94
C ASP A 69 -7.49 -19.10 -1.35
N ASP A 70 -8.33 -18.38 -2.08
CA ASP A 70 -8.89 -17.09 -1.69
C ASP A 70 -10.34 -17.18 -1.21
N SER A 71 -10.89 -18.38 -1.06
CA SER A 71 -12.33 -18.60 -0.84
C SER A 71 -12.88 -17.82 0.35
N PHE A 72 -12.05 -17.62 1.38
CA PHE A 72 -12.36 -16.83 2.56
C PHE A 72 -12.60 -15.33 2.28
N LEU A 73 -11.92 -14.77 1.28
CA LEU A 73 -11.99 -13.35 0.89
C LEU A 73 -13.07 -13.10 -0.16
N ARG A 74 -13.55 -14.15 -0.83
CA ARG A 74 -14.56 -14.03 -1.88
C ARG A 74 -15.81 -13.30 -1.38
N ASN A 75 -16.25 -12.29 -2.12
CA ASN A 75 -17.42 -11.45 -1.83
C ASN A 75 -17.33 -10.62 -0.54
N LYS A 76 -16.13 -10.44 0.04
CA LYS A 76 -15.91 -9.59 1.21
C LYS A 76 -14.80 -8.59 0.93
N ASN A 77 -14.99 -7.35 1.36
CA ASN A 77 -13.98 -6.31 1.23
C ASN A 77 -13.10 -6.32 2.48
N TYR A 78 -11.88 -6.80 2.34
CA TYR A 78 -10.86 -6.74 3.39
C TYR A 78 -9.69 -5.87 2.93
N ILE A 79 -9.11 -5.13 3.87
CA ILE A 79 -7.81 -4.47 3.70
C ILE A 79 -6.85 -5.18 4.63
N PHE A 80 -5.72 -5.62 4.09
CA PHE A 80 -4.65 -6.19 4.90
C PHE A 80 -3.76 -5.07 5.43
N THR A 81 -3.41 -5.13 6.70
CA THR A 81 -2.33 -4.30 7.26
C THR A 81 -0.97 -4.77 6.74
N THR A 82 0.09 -4.00 7.01
CA THR A 82 1.47 -4.41 6.69
C THR A 82 1.86 -5.74 7.34
N GLU A 83 1.35 -6.02 8.54
CA GLU A 83 1.53 -7.28 9.28
C GLU A 83 0.58 -8.42 8.82
N GLY A 84 -0.15 -8.19 7.71
CA GLY A 84 -1.07 -9.16 7.13
C GLY A 84 -2.36 -9.37 7.91
N HIS A 85 -2.77 -8.48 8.82
CA HIS A 85 -4.04 -8.62 9.52
C HIS A 85 -5.21 -8.16 8.62
N PRO A 86 -6.22 -9.02 8.35
CA PRO A 86 -7.37 -8.63 7.54
C PRO A 86 -8.34 -7.76 8.34
N LEU A 87 -8.60 -6.54 7.86
CA LEU A 87 -9.56 -5.60 8.41
C LEU A 87 -10.78 -5.48 7.49
N PRO A 88 -12.00 -5.78 7.96
CA PRO A 88 -13.19 -5.67 7.13
C PRO A 88 -13.51 -4.20 6.84
N VAL A 89 -13.75 -3.89 5.58
CA VAL A 89 -14.27 -2.58 5.17
C VAL A 89 -15.76 -2.56 5.45
N MET A 90 -16.18 -1.74 6.41
CA MET A 90 -17.61 -1.53 6.69
C MET A 90 -18.09 -0.28 5.94
N SER A 91 -19.38 -0.19 5.62
CA SER A 91 -19.95 1.01 4.98
C SER A 91 -19.97 2.22 5.92
N THR A 92 -19.99 1.99 7.23
CA THR A 92 -20.13 3.01 8.28
C THR A 92 -18.86 3.82 8.55
N TRP A 93 -17.71 3.46 7.98
CA TRP A 93 -16.46 4.20 8.18
C TRP A 93 -16.52 5.61 7.56
N HIS A 94 -17.40 5.83 6.58
CA HIS A 94 -17.65 7.16 6.01
C HIS A 94 -18.60 8.03 6.85
N GLU A 95 -19.34 7.45 7.80
CA GLU A 95 -20.44 8.15 8.51
C GLU A 95 -20.03 8.75 9.85
N LYS A 96 -18.85 8.42 10.38
CA LYS A 96 -18.33 9.00 11.62
C LYS A 96 -17.09 9.84 11.36
N THR A 97 -17.27 11.02 10.77
CA THR A 97 -16.49 12.16 11.28
C THR A 97 -16.79 12.26 12.77
N PRO A 98 -15.80 12.30 13.67
CA PRO A 98 -16.05 12.54 15.08
C PRO A 98 -16.90 13.80 15.17
N ARG A 99 -18.17 13.67 15.57
CA ARG A 99 -18.89 14.85 16.02
C ARG A 99 -18.11 15.29 17.24
N LEU A 100 -17.46 16.45 17.11
CA LEU A 100 -16.96 17.17 18.26
C LEU A 100 -18.20 17.48 19.09
N ASP A 101 -18.54 16.61 20.03
CA ASP A 101 -19.47 16.92 21.11
C ASP A 101 -18.73 17.92 22.00
N VAL A 102 -18.66 19.17 21.55
CA VAL A 102 -18.20 20.28 22.36
C VAL A 102 -19.25 20.46 23.45
N PRO A 103 -18.92 20.25 24.74
CA PRO A 103 -19.86 20.49 25.81
C PRO A 103 -20.26 21.96 25.78
N THR A 104 -21.56 22.23 25.82
CA THR A 104 -22.18 23.56 25.64
C THR A 104 -21.75 24.61 26.69
N ASN A 105 -20.87 24.26 27.63
CA ASN A 105 -20.46 25.07 28.79
C ASN A 105 -18.94 25.26 28.90
N TRP A 106 -18.27 25.58 27.80
CA TRP A 106 -16.98 26.24 27.86
C TRP A 106 -17.15 27.67 27.35
N THR A 107 -16.99 28.64 28.24
CA THR A 107 -16.85 30.05 27.86
C THR A 107 -15.53 30.22 27.13
N VAL A 108 -15.54 29.86 25.85
CA VAL A 108 -14.52 30.22 24.89
C VAL A 108 -14.61 31.74 24.75
N VAL A 109 -13.62 32.42 25.30
CA VAL A 109 -13.26 33.78 24.90
C VAL A 109 -13.26 33.79 23.38
N LYS A 110 -14.28 34.43 22.79
CA LYS A 110 -14.29 34.77 21.37
C LYS A 110 -13.14 35.74 21.15
N ASP A 111 -11.97 35.21 20.83
CA ASP A 111 -11.07 35.96 19.98
C ASP A 111 -11.47 35.66 18.54
N GLY A 112 -11.86 36.71 17.82
CA GLY A 112 -12.27 36.62 16.43
C GLY A 112 -11.11 36.16 15.56
N ASN A 113 -11.42 35.48 14.45
CA ASN A 113 -10.49 35.05 13.40
C ASN A 113 -9.51 33.91 13.73
N GLN A 114 -10.01 32.71 14.05
CA GLN A 114 -9.24 31.48 13.81
C GLN A 114 -10.09 30.51 12.96
N PRO A 115 -9.66 30.12 11.75
CA PRO A 115 -10.34 29.08 10.99
C PRO A 115 -10.23 27.77 11.76
N ILE A 116 -11.32 27.00 11.80
CA ILE A 116 -11.34 25.63 12.30
C ILE A 116 -10.18 24.88 11.66
N ARG A 117 -9.18 24.47 12.46
CA ARG A 117 -8.03 23.70 11.96
C ARG A 117 -8.51 22.30 11.61
N ALA A 118 -9.06 22.14 10.41
CA ALA A 118 -9.27 20.84 9.82
C ALA A 118 -7.91 20.19 9.59
N SER A 119 -7.70 18.97 10.11
CA SER A 119 -6.48 18.21 9.89
C SER A 119 -6.23 18.04 8.38
N ALA A 120 -4.97 18.05 7.95
CA ALA A 120 -4.57 17.92 6.55
C ALA A 120 -5.22 16.70 5.84
N LEU A 121 -5.43 15.62 6.60
CA LEU A 121 -6.11 14.40 6.15
C LEU A 121 -7.61 14.61 5.86
N SER A 122 -8.29 15.43 6.67
CA SER A 122 -9.72 15.74 6.46
C SER A 122 -9.92 16.70 5.28
N SER A 123 -8.90 17.47 4.95
CA SER A 123 -8.97 18.48 3.89
C SER A 123 -8.45 17.95 2.54
N LYS A 124 -7.81 16.77 2.51
CA LYS A 124 -7.08 16.25 1.34
C LYS A 124 -6.10 17.28 0.74
N VAL A 125 -5.51 18.13 1.57
CA VAL A 125 -4.54 19.15 1.16
C VAL A 125 -3.19 18.81 1.78
N CYS A 126 -2.15 18.84 0.97
CA CYS A 126 -0.79 18.59 1.45
C CYS A 126 -0.22 19.82 2.16
N PRO A 127 0.57 19.65 3.24
CA PRO A 127 1.02 20.75 4.09
C PRO A 127 1.89 21.82 3.40
N GLU A 128 2.49 21.51 2.24
CA GLU A 128 3.54 22.33 1.64
C GLU A 128 3.03 23.52 0.80
N THR A 129 1.73 23.63 0.50
CA THR A 129 1.20 24.72 -0.34
C THR A 129 0.61 25.90 0.43
N ILE A 130 0.78 25.97 1.75
CA ILE A 130 0.20 27.07 2.57
C ILE A 130 0.90 28.43 2.31
N PHE A 131 2.03 28.48 1.59
CA PHE A 131 2.79 29.71 1.35
C PHE A 131 2.83 30.17 -0.12
N ARG A 132 1.67 30.34 -0.77
CA ARG A 132 1.50 31.42 -1.78
C ARG A 132 0.08 31.94 -1.77
N GLN A 133 -0.11 33.13 -1.21
CA GLN A 133 -1.35 33.89 -1.37
C GLN A 133 -1.48 34.36 -2.82
N ASN A 134 -2.65 34.11 -3.44
CA ASN A 134 -3.55 35.17 -3.85
C ASN A 134 -4.97 34.64 -4.10
N VAL A 135 -5.90 35.28 -3.40
CA VAL A 135 -7.35 35.45 -3.59
C VAL A 135 -7.96 34.80 -4.85
N GLY A 136 -8.90 33.87 -4.65
CA GLY A 136 -10.10 33.79 -5.50
C GLY A 136 -10.31 32.59 -6.42
N SER A 137 -9.92 31.36 -6.07
CA SER A 137 -10.38 30.15 -6.79
C SER A 137 -10.99 29.09 -5.85
N PRO A 138 -12.08 28.40 -6.27
CA PRO A 138 -12.61 27.25 -5.55
C PRO A 138 -11.59 26.12 -5.53
N TRP A 139 -11.34 25.61 -4.34
CA TRP A 139 -10.33 24.62 -3.98
C TRP A 139 -10.43 23.35 -4.81
N GLU A 140 -9.43 23.09 -5.66
CA GLU A 140 -9.08 21.74 -6.10
C GLU A 140 -7.56 21.60 -6.13
N SER A 141 -7.00 20.94 -5.13
CA SER A 141 -5.63 20.47 -5.18
C SER A 141 -5.58 19.03 -4.68
N ALA A 142 -6.00 18.11 -5.55
CA ALA A 142 -5.65 16.70 -5.42
C ALA A 142 -4.16 16.58 -5.80
N CYS A 143 -3.31 16.22 -4.83
CA CYS A 143 -1.87 16.07 -5.07
C CYS A 143 -1.56 15.01 -6.13
N HIS A 144 -2.44 14.01 -6.30
CA HIS A 144 -2.30 13.05 -7.39
C HIS A 144 -2.87 13.61 -8.69
N ILE A 145 -1.99 13.86 -9.65
CA ILE A 145 -2.35 14.14 -11.04
C ILE A 145 -1.95 12.90 -11.85
N PRO A 146 -2.88 12.25 -12.57
CA PRO A 146 -2.55 11.09 -13.39
C PRO A 146 -1.63 11.50 -14.55
N ASP A 147 -0.84 10.54 -15.05
CA ASP A 147 -0.09 10.71 -16.30
C ASP A 147 -1.05 10.90 -17.48
N VAL A 148 -0.61 11.57 -18.54
CA VAL A 148 -1.41 11.79 -19.75
C VAL A 148 -1.84 10.47 -20.39
N PHE A 149 -0.98 9.44 -20.29
CA PHE A 149 -1.25 8.11 -20.82
C PHE A 149 -1.43 7.08 -19.70
N PRO A 150 -2.50 6.26 -19.72
CA PRO A 150 -2.71 5.17 -18.76
C PRO A 150 -1.62 4.09 -18.79
N SER A 151 -0.80 4.06 -19.86
CA SER A 151 0.33 3.13 -20.00
C SER A 151 1.60 3.60 -19.31
N HIS A 152 1.58 4.76 -18.63
CA HIS A 152 2.73 5.42 -18.01
C HIS A 152 3.88 5.75 -18.97
N ARG A 153 3.63 5.71 -20.28
CA ARG A 153 4.59 6.09 -21.32
C ARG A 153 4.62 7.60 -21.46
N CYS A 154 5.79 8.14 -21.78
CA CYS A 154 6.02 9.56 -22.00
C CYS A 154 6.99 9.80 -23.16
N ARG A 155 6.85 10.97 -23.77
CA ARG A 155 7.80 11.56 -24.71
C ARG A 155 8.51 12.76 -24.10
N ALA A 156 7.84 13.45 -23.17
CA ALA A 156 8.37 14.59 -22.43
C ALA A 156 7.92 14.55 -20.95
N ASP A 157 8.56 15.36 -20.10
CA ASP A 157 8.20 15.51 -18.69
C ASP A 157 6.81 16.10 -18.46
N ASP A 158 6.22 16.70 -19.49
CA ASP A 158 4.84 17.21 -19.47
C ASP A 158 3.78 16.11 -19.59
N ASP A 159 4.17 14.92 -20.06
CA ASP A 159 3.28 13.75 -20.11
C ASP A 159 3.10 13.09 -18.73
N CYS A 160 3.96 13.46 -17.76
CA CYS A 160 4.04 12.84 -16.46
C CYS A 160 3.34 13.66 -15.38
N GLY A 161 2.52 12.96 -14.59
CA GLY A 161 1.71 13.53 -13.53
C GLY A 161 2.46 13.71 -12.21
N ILE A 162 1.70 13.80 -11.13
CA ILE A 162 2.21 14.04 -9.77
C ILE A 162 1.88 12.84 -8.89
N GLU A 163 2.86 12.35 -8.14
CA GLU A 163 2.69 11.22 -7.24
C GLU A 163 1.88 11.56 -5.99
N SER A 164 0.97 10.67 -5.58
CA SER A 164 0.04 10.84 -4.45
C SER A 164 0.69 10.92 -3.07
N VAL A 165 1.88 10.31 -2.89
CA VAL A 165 2.55 10.18 -1.58
C VAL A 165 3.48 11.36 -1.32
N THR A 166 4.27 11.75 -2.33
CA THR A 166 5.30 12.79 -2.19
C THR A 166 4.92 14.13 -2.80
N CYS A 167 3.82 14.19 -3.58
CA CYS A 167 3.42 15.35 -4.37
C CYS A 167 4.53 15.87 -5.29
N LYS A 168 5.48 15.01 -5.63
CA LYS A 168 6.54 15.34 -6.57
C LYS A 168 6.07 15.05 -7.97
N ARG A 169 6.39 15.99 -8.86
CA ARG A 169 6.22 15.82 -10.29
C ARG A 169 7.13 14.68 -10.77
N ARG A 170 6.54 13.73 -11.48
CA ARG A 170 7.26 12.63 -12.14
C ARG A 170 7.92 13.17 -13.41
N THR A 171 9.06 12.60 -13.79
CA THR A 171 9.78 12.96 -15.02
C THR A 171 9.90 11.75 -15.94
N CYS A 172 10.11 12.01 -17.22
CA CYS A 172 10.22 11.01 -18.25
C CYS A 172 11.64 10.42 -18.25
N SER A 173 11.74 9.11 -18.05
CA SER A 173 13.02 8.41 -18.23
C SER A 173 13.48 8.40 -19.68
N MET A 174 14.77 8.13 -19.87
CA MET A 174 15.33 7.78 -21.18
C MET A 174 14.64 6.58 -21.84
N ALA A 175 14.00 5.69 -21.05
CA ALA A 175 13.24 4.55 -21.54
C ALA A 175 11.80 4.92 -21.96
N GLY A 176 11.38 6.18 -21.79
CA GLY A 176 10.05 6.66 -22.18
C GLY A 176 8.94 6.31 -21.19
N TYR A 177 9.25 6.26 -19.88
CA TYR A 177 8.28 6.02 -18.81
C TYR A 177 8.32 7.10 -17.72
N CYS A 178 7.16 7.43 -17.15
CA CYS A 178 7.02 8.39 -16.06
C CYS A 178 7.41 7.78 -14.71
N GLY A 179 8.28 8.46 -13.95
CA GLY A 179 8.73 7.99 -12.65
C GLY A 179 9.43 9.04 -11.81
N LEU A 180 9.81 8.65 -10.60
CA LEU A 180 10.67 9.43 -9.70
C LEU A 180 12.09 8.86 -9.78
N TRP A 181 12.91 9.44 -10.63
CA TRP A 181 14.29 9.01 -10.81
C TRP A 181 15.15 9.67 -9.73
N LEU A 182 15.84 8.85 -8.94
CA LEU A 182 16.91 9.34 -8.09
C LEU A 182 18.06 9.74 -9.02
N ALA A 183 18.38 11.04 -9.06
CA ALA A 183 19.58 11.51 -9.72
C ALA A 183 20.79 10.93 -8.97
N VAL A 184 21.32 9.81 -9.47
CA VAL A 184 22.66 9.36 -9.13
C VAL A 184 23.59 10.18 -10.03
N TYR A 185 24.14 11.25 -9.45
CA TYR A 185 25.33 11.91 -10.00
C TYR A 185 26.58 11.15 -9.58
#